data_AF-A0A973T884-F1
#
_entry.id   AF-A0A973T884-F1
#
_cell.length_a   1.000
_cell.length_b   1.000
_cell.length_c   1.000
_cell.angle_alpha   90.00
_cell.angle_beta   90.00
_cell.angle_gamma   90.00
#
_symmetry.space_group_name_H-M   'P 1'
#
loop_
_entity.id
_entity.type
_entity.pdbx_description
1 polymer ?
#
loop_
_entity_poly.entity_id
_entity_poly.type
_entity_poly.pdbx_seq_one_letter_code
_entity_poly.pdbx_strand_id
1 'polypeptide(L)'
;SLKQANEGVDADSTEFDPALYGMAAEYDEEGNYKYPEGFDPESNEWLEGYEAQRAAWEQQYADAQARWEAHKKQVAQHAADDAAAATSADGDSGATSYSSEPAATDSGAGTLASDEALAALREKLTGN
;
A
#
# COMPACT_ATOMS: atom_id res chain seq x y z
N SER A 1 -0.99 -8.34 16.23
CA SER A 1 -0.10 -9.02 15.27
C SER A 1 -0.32 -8.43 13.87
N LEU A 2 0.70 -8.41 12.99
CA LEU A 2 0.55 -7.96 11.59
C LEU A 2 -0.60 -8.71 10.88
N LYS A 3 -0.79 -9.99 11.24
CA LYS A 3 -1.91 -10.85 10.81
C LYS A 3 -3.29 -10.26 11.14
N GLN A 4 -3.48 -9.70 12.34
CA GLN A 4 -4.72 -8.99 12.71
C GLN A 4 -4.86 -7.61 12.06
N ALA A 5 -3.75 -6.99 11.63
CA ALA A 5 -3.79 -5.74 10.88
C ALA A 5 -4.17 -5.95 9.41
N ASN A 6 -3.83 -7.12 8.84
CA ASN A 6 -4.14 -7.47 7.45
C ASN A 6 -5.49 -8.18 7.28
N GLU A 7 -6.04 -8.84 8.31
CA GLU A 7 -7.35 -9.52 8.26
C GLU A 7 -8.55 -8.59 7.97
N GLY A 8 -8.37 -7.27 8.07
CA GLY A 8 -9.41 -6.28 7.75
C GLY A 8 -9.28 -5.67 6.35
N VAL A 9 -8.24 -6.03 5.57
CA VAL A 9 -8.00 -5.48 4.23
C VAL A 9 -8.35 -6.54 3.21
N ASP A 10 -9.47 -6.34 2.52
CA ASP A 10 -9.96 -7.26 1.50
C ASP A 10 -9.08 -7.14 0.23
N ALA A 11 -8.19 -8.11 0.03
CA ALA A 11 -7.31 -8.21 -1.14
C ALA A 11 -8.11 -8.28 -2.46
N ASP A 12 -9.33 -8.82 -2.37
CA ASP A 12 -10.23 -9.03 -3.49
C ASP A 12 -11.11 -7.81 -3.76
N SER A 13 -10.99 -6.74 -2.96
CA SER A 13 -11.73 -5.52 -3.19
C SER A 13 -11.46 -5.01 -4.62
N THR A 14 -12.54 -4.98 -5.40
CA THR A 14 -12.55 -4.47 -6.78
C THR A 14 -12.87 -2.98 -6.85
N GLU A 15 -13.31 -2.40 -5.72
CA GLU A 15 -13.64 -0.99 -5.60
C GLU A 15 -12.35 -0.18 -5.49
N PHE A 16 -12.04 0.62 -6.52
CA PHE A 16 -10.97 1.60 -6.44
C PHE A 16 -11.55 2.92 -5.94
N ASP A 17 -11.17 3.30 -4.73
CA ASP A 17 -11.48 4.63 -4.17
C ASP A 17 -10.22 5.51 -4.24
N PRO A 18 -10.10 6.44 -5.21
CA PRO A 18 -8.97 7.35 -5.32
C PRO A 18 -8.72 8.17 -4.05
N ALA A 19 -9.76 8.44 -3.25
CA ALA A 19 -9.65 9.23 -2.03
C ALA A 19 -8.73 8.58 -0.99
N LEU A 20 -8.72 7.25 -0.94
CA LEU A 20 -7.84 6.47 -0.06
C LEU A 20 -6.37 6.49 -0.53
N TYR A 21 -6.10 6.86 -1.78
CA TYR A 21 -4.78 6.79 -2.40
C TYR A 21 -4.18 8.15 -2.77
N GLY A 22 -4.68 9.22 -2.15
CA GLY A 22 -4.13 10.58 -2.25
C GLY A 22 -4.95 11.55 -3.09
N MET A 23 -6.11 11.12 -3.60
CA MET A 23 -7.06 11.98 -4.31
C MET A 23 -8.35 12.16 -3.51
N ALA A 24 -8.19 12.68 -2.29
CA ALA A 24 -9.32 12.90 -1.39
C ALA A 24 -10.41 13.69 -2.09
N ALA A 25 -11.61 13.12 -2.15
CA ALA A 25 -12.78 13.81 -2.65
C ALA A 25 -13.07 14.99 -1.71
N GLU A 26 -12.94 16.21 -2.22
CA GLU A 26 -13.41 17.38 -1.50
C GLU A 26 -14.90 17.55 -1.74
N TYR A 27 -15.64 17.88 -0.68
CA TYR A 27 -17.06 18.17 -0.77
C TYR A 27 -17.32 19.61 -0.30
N ASP A 28 -18.33 20.26 -0.87
CA ASP A 28 -18.80 21.58 -0.41
C ASP A 28 -19.63 21.48 0.89
N GLU A 29 -20.10 22.63 1.40
CA GLU A 29 -20.90 22.69 2.63
C GLU A 29 -22.25 21.98 2.49
N GLU A 30 -22.67 21.69 1.26
CA GLU A 30 -23.91 21.00 0.90
C GLU A 30 -23.68 19.49 0.65
N GLY A 31 -22.43 19.03 0.69
CA GLY A 31 -22.05 17.63 0.48
C GLY A 31 -21.89 17.22 -0.98
N ASN A 32 -21.83 18.17 -1.92
CA ASN A 32 -21.57 17.87 -3.33
C ASN A 32 -20.07 17.75 -3.58
N TYR A 33 -19.69 16.85 -4.49
CA TYR A 33 -18.29 16.68 -4.90
C TYR A 33 -17.77 17.95 -5.57
N LYS A 34 -16.65 18.47 -5.06
CA LYS A 34 -15.92 19.57 -5.66
C LYS A 34 -15.06 19.05 -6.79
N TYR A 35 -15.47 19.38 -8.01
CA TYR A 35 -14.70 19.10 -9.19
C TYR A 35 -13.41 19.94 -9.22
N PRO A 36 -12.33 19.39 -9.81
CA PRO A 36 -11.10 20.14 -9.98
C PRO A 36 -11.34 21.41 -10.80
N GLU A 37 -10.57 22.45 -10.51
CA GLU A 37 -10.66 23.74 -11.20
C GLU A 37 -10.45 23.56 -12.71
N GLY A 38 -11.42 24.00 -13.51
CA GLY A 38 -11.40 23.83 -14.95
C GLY A 38 -12.15 22.59 -15.48
N PHE A 39 -12.70 21.74 -14.61
CA PHE A 39 -13.62 20.67 -15.03
C PHE A 39 -15.07 21.13 -14.91
N ASP A 40 -15.83 20.98 -16.00
CA ASP A 40 -17.25 21.30 -16.05
C ASP A 40 -18.08 20.01 -15.85
N PRO A 41 -18.79 19.85 -14.72
CA PRO A 41 -19.60 18.67 -14.46
C PRO A 41 -20.90 18.61 -15.28
N GLU A 42 -21.37 19.71 -15.87
CA GLU A 42 -22.56 19.70 -16.71
C GLU A 42 -22.27 19.10 -18.09
N SER A 43 -21.11 19.42 -18.67
CA SER A 43 -20.65 18.86 -19.94
C SER A 43 -19.77 17.61 -19.78
N ASN A 44 -19.27 17.35 -18.58
CA ASN A 44 -18.28 16.30 -18.29
C ASN A 44 -16.97 16.50 -19.09
N GLU A 45 -16.61 17.76 -19.37
CA GLU A 45 -15.43 18.15 -20.14
C GLU A 45 -14.52 19.11 -19.37
N TRP A 46 -13.26 19.18 -19.78
CA TRP A 46 -12.32 20.19 -19.28
C TRP A 46 -12.45 21.46 -20.11
N LEU A 47 -12.47 22.61 -19.45
CA LEU A 47 -12.47 23.93 -20.05
C LEU A 47 -11.14 24.21 -20.78
N GLU A 48 -11.22 24.93 -21.89
CA GLU A 48 -10.06 25.34 -22.68
C GLU A 48 -9.12 26.23 -21.85
N GLY A 49 -7.81 25.96 -21.87
CA GLY A 49 -6.80 26.67 -21.08
C GLY A 49 -6.49 26.06 -19.71
N TYR A 50 -7.17 24.97 -19.33
CA TYR A 50 -6.93 24.22 -18.09
C TYR A 50 -6.19 22.89 -18.32
N GLU A 51 -5.43 22.78 -19.41
CA GLU A 51 -4.71 21.55 -19.77
C GLU A 51 -3.67 21.15 -18.72
N ALA A 52 -3.07 22.13 -18.03
CA ALA A 52 -2.12 21.88 -16.96
C ALA A 52 -2.81 21.26 -15.73
N GLN A 53 -3.98 21.78 -15.34
CA GLN A 53 -4.79 21.26 -14.24
C GLN A 53 -5.30 19.86 -14.58
N ARG A 54 -5.78 19.67 -15.82
CA ARG A 54 -6.17 18.36 -16.34
C ARG A 54 -5.02 17.36 -16.24
N ALA A 55 -3.84 17.71 -16.76
CA ALA A 55 -2.68 16.83 -16.73
C ALA A 55 -2.26 16.50 -15.29
N ALA A 56 -2.26 17.47 -14.38
CA ALA A 56 -1.93 17.24 -12.97
C ALA A 56 -2.94 16.30 -12.30
N TRP A 57 -4.24 16.49 -12.55
CA TRP A 57 -5.30 15.63 -12.03
C TRP A 57 -5.20 14.20 -12.59
N GLU A 58 -4.99 14.05 -13.90
CA GLU A 58 -4.77 12.75 -14.55
C GLU A 58 -3.53 12.04 -13.99
N GLN A 59 -2.44 12.77 -13.71
CA GLN A 59 -1.24 12.22 -13.08
C GLN A 59 -1.52 11.75 -11.64
N GLN A 60 -2.22 12.54 -10.83
CA GLN A 60 -2.59 12.14 -9.47
C GLN A 60 -3.47 10.89 -9.48
N TYR A 61 -4.38 10.78 -10.45
CA TYR A 61 -5.23 9.61 -10.61
C TYR A 61 -4.41 8.38 -10.98
N ALA A 62 -3.49 8.50 -11.94
CA ALA A 62 -2.59 7.42 -12.33
C ALA A 62 -1.70 6.96 -11.17
N ASP A 63 -1.17 7.89 -10.39
CA ASP A 63 -0.39 7.61 -9.19
C ASP A 63 -1.23 6.88 -8.11
N ALA A 64 -2.46 7.35 -7.87
CA ALA A 64 -3.39 6.74 -6.93
C ALA A 64 -3.73 5.31 -7.35
N GLN A 65 -4.00 5.10 -8.64
CA GLN A 65 -4.26 3.78 -9.21
C GLN A 65 -3.04 2.86 -9.07
N ALA A 66 -1.84 3.34 -9.37
CA ALA A 66 -0.60 2.58 -9.20
C ALA A 66 -0.38 2.16 -7.73
N ARG A 67 -0.68 3.04 -6.77
CA ARG A 67 -0.63 2.71 -5.33
C ARG A 67 -1.66 1.66 -4.95
N TRP A 68 -2.88 1.75 -5.47
CA TRP A 68 -3.94 0.77 -5.23
C TRP A 68 -3.56 -0.62 -5.77
N GLU A 69 -3.05 -0.69 -7.00
CA GLU A 69 -2.58 -1.94 -7.60
C GLU A 69 -1.41 -2.55 -6.81
N ALA A 70 -0.45 -1.72 -6.41
CA ALA A 70 0.68 -2.16 -5.58
C ALA A 70 0.20 -2.67 -4.22
N HIS A 71 -0.76 -1.99 -3.59
CA HIS A 71 -1.33 -2.39 -2.31
C HIS A 71 -2.06 -3.74 -2.42
N LYS A 72 -2.89 -3.94 -3.45
CA LYS A 72 -3.53 -5.24 -3.73
C LYS A 72 -2.51 -6.36 -3.87
N LYS A 73 -1.44 -6.11 -4.64
CA LYS A 73 -0.36 -7.09 -4.82
C LYS A 73 0.33 -7.41 -3.49
N GLN A 74 0.58 -6.41 -2.66
CA GLN A 74 1.17 -6.60 -1.34
C GLN A 74 0.27 -7.46 -0.44
N VAL A 75 -1.03 -7.19 -0.39
CA VAL A 75 -1.99 -7.98 0.41
C VAL A 75 -2.05 -9.43 -0.09
N ALA A 76 -2.13 -9.64 -1.41
CA ALA A 76 -2.14 -10.97 -2.00
C ALA A 76 -0.85 -11.76 -1.70
N GLN A 77 0.31 -11.11 -1.80
CA GLN A 77 1.60 -11.73 -1.45
C GLN A 77 1.62 -12.14 0.03
N HIS A 78 1.18 -11.25 0.92
CA HIS A 78 1.16 -11.52 2.35
C HIS A 78 0.22 -12.69 2.71
N ALA A 79 -0.92 -12.81 2.02
CA ALA A 79 -1.84 -13.94 2.18
C ALA A 79 -1.22 -15.27 1.70
N ALA A 80 -0.46 -15.25 0.60
CA ALA A 80 0.24 -16.42 0.09
C ALA A 80 1.37 -16.86 1.03
N ASP A 81 2.16 -15.91 1.54
CA ASP A 81 3.25 -16.19 2.49
C ASP A 81 2.71 -16.75 3.82
N ASP A 82 1.59 -16.21 4.31
CA ASP A 82 0.89 -16.73 5.48
C ASP A 82 0.39 -18.17 5.27
N ALA A 83 -0.13 -18.49 4.09
CA ALA A 83 -0.55 -19.84 3.73
C ALA A 83 0.65 -20.81 3.63
N ALA A 84 1.78 -20.36 3.07
CA ALA A 84 3.00 -21.14 2.99
C ALA A 84 3.67 -21.36 4.37
N ALA A 85 3.59 -20.38 5.26
CA ALA A 85 4.03 -20.51 6.65
C ALA A 85 3.14 -21.48 7.44
N ALA A 86 1.83 -21.46 7.20
CA ALA A 86 0.89 -22.41 7.81
C ALA A 86 1.13 -23.86 7.32
N THR A 87 1.48 -24.07 6.05
CA THR A 87 1.82 -25.41 5.53
C THR A 87 3.22 -25.88 5.93
N SER A 88 4.15 -24.96 6.19
CA SER A 88 5.48 -25.29 6.72
C SER A 88 5.45 -25.66 8.20
N ALA A 89 4.47 -25.17 8.97
CA ALA A 89 4.25 -25.55 10.36
C ALA A 89 3.69 -26.99 10.53
N ASP A 90 3.09 -27.57 9.49
CA ASP A 90 2.66 -28.98 9.47
C ASP A 90 3.82 -29.96 9.16
N GLY A 91 5.02 -29.45 8.84
CA GLY A 91 6.23 -30.22 8.55
C GLY A 91 7.27 -30.28 9.68
N ASP A 92 7.14 -29.45 10.72
CA ASP A 92 8.06 -29.43 11.87
C ASP A 92 7.29 -29.67 13.18
N SER A 93 7.05 -30.95 13.48
CA SER A 93 6.83 -31.36 14.87
C SER A 93 8.16 -31.21 15.64
N GLY A 94 8.49 -29.99 16.08
CA GLY A 94 9.83 -29.69 16.56
C GLY A 94 9.94 -28.53 17.57
N ALA A 95 9.09 -28.50 18.58
CA ALA A 95 9.29 -27.82 19.87
C ALA A 95 9.78 -26.35 19.86
N THR A 96 8.87 -25.40 20.12
CA THR A 96 9.25 -24.14 20.78
C THR A 96 8.27 -23.78 21.88
N SER A 97 8.56 -24.25 23.09
CA SER A 97 8.03 -23.68 24.32
C SER A 97 8.66 -22.29 24.52
N TYR A 98 7.83 -21.24 24.54
CA TYR A 98 8.27 -19.93 25.03
C TYR A 98 8.20 -19.96 26.57
N SER A 99 9.34 -20.17 27.22
CA SER A 99 9.49 -19.95 28.65
C SER A 99 10.53 -18.84 28.82
N SER A 100 10.19 -17.88 29.67
CA SER A 100 10.88 -16.60 29.83
C SER A 100 12.34 -16.76 30.29
N GLU A 101 13.28 -16.38 29.40
CA GLU A 101 14.66 -15.89 29.65
C GLU A 101 15.64 -16.79 30.47
N PRO A 102 16.97 -16.56 30.47
CA PRO A 102 17.84 -15.79 29.55
C PRO A 102 19.04 -16.62 29.04
N ALA A 103 19.35 -16.56 27.74
CA ALA A 103 20.68 -16.89 27.24
C ALA A 103 20.93 -16.16 25.91
N ALA A 104 21.90 -15.25 25.92
CA ALA A 104 22.30 -14.47 24.77
C ALA A 104 22.98 -15.35 23.71
N THR A 105 22.45 -15.31 22.47
CA THR A 105 23.22 -15.31 21.23
C THR A 105 22.31 -14.91 20.06
N ASP A 106 22.67 -13.79 19.45
CA ASP A 106 22.67 -13.51 18.01
C ASP A 106 21.34 -13.40 17.22
N SER A 107 21.13 -12.16 16.78
CA SER A 107 20.60 -11.72 15.48
C SER A 107 19.10 -11.82 15.21
N GLY A 108 18.49 -10.63 15.19
CA GLY A 108 17.11 -10.42 14.79
C GLY A 108 16.88 -10.77 13.33
N ALA A 109 15.99 -11.73 13.08
CA ALA A 109 15.64 -12.20 11.75
C ALA A 109 14.16 -11.93 11.43
N GLY A 110 13.65 -10.75 11.82
CA GLY A 110 12.28 -10.34 11.52
C GLY A 110 12.16 -9.03 10.72
N THR A 111 13.27 -8.36 10.42
CA THR A 111 13.25 -7.02 9.79
C THR A 111 14.46 -6.74 8.88
N LEU A 112 15.32 -7.72 8.63
CA LEU A 112 16.56 -7.51 7.85
C LEU A 112 16.36 -7.62 6.34
N ALA A 113 15.35 -8.38 5.88
CA ALA A 113 15.09 -8.50 4.44
C ALA A 113 14.63 -7.17 3.80
N SER A 114 13.87 -6.36 4.55
CA SER A 114 13.43 -5.03 4.10
C SER A 114 14.49 -3.95 4.32
N ASP A 115 15.30 -4.05 5.38
CA ASP A 115 16.34 -3.07 5.71
C ASP A 115 17.56 -3.19 4.77
N GLU A 116 17.96 -4.40 4.36
CA GLU A 116 19.06 -4.60 3.39
C GLU A 116 18.70 -4.07 1.99
N ALA A 117 17.47 -4.31 1.53
CA ALA A 117 16.98 -3.76 0.26
C ALA A 117 16.92 -2.22 0.28
N LEU A 118 16.57 -1.62 1.43
CA LEU A 118 16.57 -0.18 1.62
C LEU A 118 17.99 0.39 1.75
N ALA A 119 18.91 -0.32 2.40
CA ALA A 119 20.31 0.06 2.50
C ALA A 119 20.98 0.06 1.12
N ALA A 120 20.73 -0.96 0.30
CA ALA A 120 21.22 -1.03 -1.09
C ALA A 120 20.68 0.11 -1.96
N LEU A 121 19.42 0.52 -1.75
CA LEU A 121 18.84 1.67 -2.44
C LEU A 121 19.45 2.99 -1.97
N ARG A 122 19.74 3.12 -0.67
CA ARG A 122 20.33 4.32 -0.07
C ARG A 122 21.76 4.54 -0.53
N GLU A 123 22.59 3.49 -0.53
CA GLU A 123 23.98 3.57 -1.05
C GLU A 123 24.03 4.03 -2.51
N LYS A 124 23.14 3.49 -3.36
CA LYS A 124 23.05 3.88 -4.78
C LYS A 124 22.66 5.35 -4.98
N LEU A 125 21.91 5.94 -4.04
CA LEU A 125 21.48 7.34 -4.12
C LEU A 125 22.50 8.31 -3.50
N THR A 126 23.26 7.90 -2.49
CA THR A 126 24.32 8.73 -1.87
C THR A 126 25.69 8.63 -2.55
N GLY A 127 25.85 7.72 -3.52
CA GLY A 127 27.09 7.48 -4.26
C GLY A 127 27.22 8.17 -5.62
N ASN A 128 26.38 9.17 -5.94
CA ASN A 128 26.50 10.02 -7.13
C ASN A 128 26.62 11.50 -6.73
#